data_AF-A0A957DIT1-F1
#
_entry.id   AF-A0A957DIT1-F1
#
_cell.length_a   1.000
_cell.length_b   1.000
_cell.length_c   1.000
_cell.angle_alpha   90.00
_cell.angle_beta   90.00
_cell.angle_gamma   90.00
#
_symmetry.space_group_name_H-M   'P 1'
#
loop_
_entity.id
_entity.type
_entity.pdbx_description
1 polymer ?
#
loop_
_entity_poly.entity_id
_entity_poly.type
_entity_poly.pdbx_seq_one_letter_code
_entity_poly.pdbx_strand_id
1 'polypeptide(L)'
;MGQPRPHCRPAPPAPAITPPASPPPETPAPPTPPAAITLYPDIALAMLRQEQATPGRLWLLLQHLDQDGRGWIRIDLARARLTRADAPLRICGWRQLRKVLRAGEGTFWQRDATRIWLRATVKVALSLGVTRLTGRPVELPVTGLTASMGVVRAHFYASFHSGRGSERQPGSKPIARETLVRVTGVSRRCQREYEKIAHVHAQTNYAIGPCLDGETAQELAWEQGQALFTLKDYRGYQGRRRQRYLAWQLPNSYHAPHAPRGRGRQKHLNRRLKLARQQDDLRETRDAGNVAAAEEGMAARRRRYYDRGAAAARAFSRQPKATVYWPGGGGGAAQRGMWYALAAAHA
;
A
#
# COMPACT_ATOMS: atom_id res chain seq x y z
N MET A 1 51.72 68.73 70.62
CA MET A 1 52.15 67.89 69.48
C MET A 1 50.99 67.04 69.02
N GLY A 2 50.16 67.55 68.12
CA GLY A 2 49.06 66.82 67.51
C GLY A 2 49.41 66.53 66.05
N GLN A 3 49.71 65.27 65.74
CA GLN A 3 50.01 64.84 64.39
C GLN A 3 48.76 64.97 63.50
N PRO A 4 48.85 65.56 62.29
CA PRO A 4 47.74 65.60 61.34
C PRO A 4 47.45 64.20 60.78
N ARG A 5 46.16 63.87 60.74
CA ARG A 5 45.61 62.59 60.26
C ARG A 5 45.96 62.35 58.78
N PRO A 6 46.35 61.13 58.38
CA PRO A 6 46.61 60.80 56.98
C PRO A 6 45.32 60.77 56.17
N HIS A 7 45.33 61.47 55.04
CA HIS A 7 44.26 61.46 54.04
C HIS A 7 44.12 60.06 53.42
N CYS A 8 42.93 59.46 53.55
CA CYS A 8 42.55 58.25 52.84
C CYS A 8 42.57 58.50 51.32
N ARG A 9 43.41 57.74 50.62
CA ARG A 9 43.40 57.61 49.15
C ARG A 9 42.09 56.92 48.71
N PRO A 10 41.37 57.43 47.69
CA PRO A 10 40.21 56.74 47.13
C PRO A 10 40.64 55.45 46.41
N ALA A 11 39.84 54.41 46.57
CA ALA A 11 40.02 53.10 45.96
C ALA A 11 39.87 53.15 44.42
N PRO A 12 40.61 52.31 43.67
CA PRO A 12 40.48 52.23 42.22
C PRO A 12 39.10 51.69 41.80
N PRO A 13 38.54 52.14 40.67
CA PRO A 13 37.26 51.66 40.17
C PRO A 13 37.31 50.18 39.79
N ALA A 14 36.24 49.45 40.13
CA ALA A 14 36.07 48.04 39.80
C ALA A 14 36.10 47.79 38.29
N PRO A 15 36.66 46.66 37.82
CA PRO A 15 36.68 46.33 36.40
C PRO A 15 35.28 46.11 35.86
N ALA A 16 34.99 46.74 34.71
CA ALA A 16 33.74 46.58 33.99
C ALA A 16 33.55 45.11 33.57
N ILE A 17 32.46 44.50 34.03
CA ILE A 17 32.05 43.15 33.63
C ILE A 17 31.50 43.25 32.21
N THR A 18 32.28 42.80 31.23
CA THR A 18 31.83 42.63 29.85
C THR A 18 30.75 41.54 29.81
N PRO A 19 29.56 41.79 29.25
CA PRO A 19 28.54 40.75 29.11
C PRO A 19 29.06 39.61 28.21
N PRO A 20 28.75 38.34 28.53
CA PRO A 20 29.17 37.20 27.71
C PRO A 20 28.58 37.31 26.30
N ALA A 21 29.44 37.11 25.30
CA ALA A 21 29.07 37.11 23.89
C ALA A 21 27.93 36.11 23.64
N SER A 22 26.85 36.57 23.00
CA SER A 22 25.74 35.74 22.56
C SER A 22 26.26 34.57 21.70
N PRO A 23 25.79 33.33 21.92
CA PRO A 23 26.16 32.21 21.06
C PRO A 23 25.74 32.50 19.62
N PRO A 24 26.53 32.07 18.61
CA PRO A 24 26.15 32.22 17.21
C PRO A 24 24.80 31.54 16.95
N PRO A 25 23.97 32.07 16.03
CA PRO A 25 22.69 31.46 15.70
C PRO A 25 22.91 30.02 15.25
N GLU A 26 22.34 29.07 16.00
CA GLU A 26 22.29 27.66 15.60
C GLU A 26 21.72 27.58 14.19
N THR A 27 22.58 27.15 13.25
CA THR A 27 22.13 26.82 11.90
C THR A 27 21.13 25.68 12.05
N PRO A 28 19.87 25.83 11.59
CA PRO A 28 18.87 24.77 11.73
C PRO A 28 19.43 23.50 11.11
N ALA A 29 19.52 22.44 11.91
CA ALA A 29 20.00 21.14 11.46
C ALA A 29 19.24 20.75 10.18
N PRO A 30 19.93 20.23 9.15
CA PRO A 30 19.27 19.90 7.89
C PRO A 30 18.11 18.93 8.16
N PRO A 31 16.95 19.13 7.50
CA PRO A 31 15.78 18.29 7.72
C PRO A 31 16.14 16.82 7.48
N THR A 32 15.87 15.98 8.47
CA THR A 32 16.13 14.54 8.33
C THR A 32 15.26 13.98 7.20
N PRO A 33 15.83 13.25 6.23
CA PRO A 33 15.06 12.69 5.13
C PRO A 33 13.90 11.81 5.65
N PRO A 34 12.72 11.86 5.02
CA PRO A 34 11.58 11.07 5.46
C PRO A 34 11.88 9.57 5.35
N ALA A 35 11.66 8.82 6.43
CA ALA A 35 11.97 7.39 6.49
C ALA A 35 11.15 6.50 5.53
N ALA A 36 10.13 7.05 4.87
CA ALA A 36 9.23 6.33 3.98
C ALA A 36 8.86 7.12 2.71
N ILE A 37 8.54 6.38 1.65
CA ILE A 37 8.11 6.90 0.35
C ILE A 37 6.64 6.55 0.12
N THR A 38 5.91 7.47 -0.52
CA THR A 38 4.51 7.20 -0.91
C THR A 38 4.47 6.30 -2.13
N LEU A 39 3.93 5.10 -1.99
CA LEU A 39 3.77 4.14 -3.07
C LEU A 39 2.29 3.92 -3.38
N TYR A 40 1.95 3.95 -4.67
CA TYR A 40 0.63 3.53 -5.13
C TYR A 40 0.64 2.04 -5.49
N PRO A 41 -0.23 1.21 -4.86
CA PRO A 41 -0.15 -0.23 -5.05
C PRO A 41 -0.28 -0.70 -6.49
N ASP A 42 -1.15 -0.09 -7.31
CA ASP A 42 -1.29 -0.51 -8.71
C ASP A 42 -0.05 -0.26 -9.55
N ILE A 43 0.73 0.78 -9.23
CA ILE A 43 2.02 1.04 -9.87
C ILE A 43 3.02 -0.04 -9.45
N ALA A 44 3.08 -0.39 -8.16
CA ALA A 44 3.95 -1.44 -7.64
C ALA A 44 3.63 -2.81 -8.26
N LEU A 45 2.35 -3.14 -8.38
CA LEU A 45 1.91 -4.37 -9.03
C LEU A 45 2.22 -4.37 -10.53
N ALA A 46 2.07 -3.24 -11.22
CA ALA A 46 2.46 -3.14 -12.62
C ALA A 46 3.97 -3.31 -12.82
N MET A 47 4.79 -2.75 -11.91
CA MET A 47 6.25 -3.00 -11.90
C MET A 47 6.57 -4.48 -11.69
N LEU A 48 5.81 -5.21 -10.87
CA LEU A 48 5.99 -6.65 -10.70
C LEU A 48 5.59 -7.43 -11.97
N ARG A 49 4.41 -7.15 -12.54
CA ARG A 49 3.91 -7.85 -13.73
C ARG A 49 4.79 -7.68 -14.95
N GLN A 50 5.40 -6.51 -15.12
CA GLN A 50 6.28 -6.20 -16.25
C GLN A 50 7.76 -6.43 -15.95
N GLU A 51 8.08 -7.04 -14.79
CA GLU A 51 9.46 -7.28 -14.31
C GLU A 51 10.32 -5.99 -14.14
N GLN A 52 9.68 -4.84 -14.09
CA GLN A 52 10.28 -3.50 -13.92
C GLN A 52 10.58 -3.14 -12.46
N ALA A 53 10.66 -4.12 -11.55
CA ALA A 53 10.91 -3.87 -10.12
C ALA A 53 12.26 -3.18 -9.86
N THR A 54 13.30 -3.52 -10.61
CA THR A 54 14.64 -2.95 -10.46
C THR A 54 14.70 -1.46 -10.83
N PRO A 55 14.28 -1.03 -12.03
CA PRO A 55 14.21 0.39 -12.36
C PRO A 55 13.13 1.13 -11.55
N GLY A 56 12.01 0.48 -11.23
CA GLY A 56 10.98 1.05 -10.35
C GLY A 56 11.50 1.37 -8.95
N ARG A 57 12.32 0.49 -8.35
CA ARG A 57 13.04 0.74 -7.09
C ARG A 57 13.93 1.96 -7.18
N LEU A 58 14.70 2.09 -8.28
CA LEU A 58 15.57 3.24 -8.49
C LEU A 58 14.75 4.53 -8.60
N TRP A 59 13.64 4.52 -9.34
CA TRP A 59 12.76 5.68 -9.47
C TRP A 59 12.23 6.16 -8.12
N LEU A 60 11.79 5.26 -7.23
CA LEU A 60 11.32 5.61 -5.89
C LEU A 60 12.45 6.23 -5.03
N LEU A 61 13.66 5.67 -5.10
CA LEU A 61 14.82 6.20 -4.37
C LEU A 61 15.27 7.56 -4.93
N LEU A 62 15.18 7.77 -6.24
CA LEU A 62 15.44 9.08 -6.83
C LEU A 62 14.38 10.10 -6.39
N GLN A 63 13.09 9.75 -6.37
CA GLN A 63 12.07 10.65 -5.81
C GLN A 63 12.32 11.01 -4.34
N HIS A 64 12.83 10.06 -3.56
CA HIS A 64 13.20 10.31 -2.17
C HIS A 64 14.39 11.27 -2.02
N LEU A 65 15.34 11.23 -2.97
CA LEU A 65 16.47 12.16 -3.02
C LEU A 65 16.07 13.57 -3.49
N ASP A 66 15.00 13.71 -4.28
CA ASP A 66 14.45 14.98 -4.76
C ASP A 66 13.50 15.61 -3.72
N GLN A 67 14.04 15.99 -2.57
CA GLN A 67 13.25 16.57 -1.46
C GLN A 67 12.58 17.89 -1.83
N ASP A 68 13.21 18.66 -2.71
CA ASP A 68 12.71 19.95 -3.20
C ASP A 68 11.63 19.79 -4.29
N GLY A 69 11.40 18.57 -4.79
CA GLY A 69 10.40 18.29 -5.83
C GLY A 69 10.71 18.92 -7.18
N ARG A 70 12.00 19.09 -7.52
CA ARG A 70 12.46 19.72 -8.77
C ARG A 70 12.11 18.89 -10.01
N GLY A 71 11.86 17.59 -9.82
CA GLY A 71 11.61 16.63 -10.89
C GLY A 71 12.87 16.16 -11.60
N TRP A 72 14.07 16.43 -11.06
CA TRP A 72 15.34 15.97 -11.63
C TRP A 72 16.44 15.84 -10.58
N ILE A 73 17.44 15.01 -10.86
CA ILE A 73 18.61 14.77 -10.00
C ILE A 73 19.89 14.75 -10.81
N ARG A 74 20.98 15.32 -10.26
CA ARG A 74 22.33 15.21 -10.87
C ARG A 74 22.83 13.77 -10.83
N ILE A 75 23.40 13.30 -11.94
CA ILE A 75 23.95 11.94 -12.03
C ILE A 75 25.04 11.69 -10.99
N ASP A 76 25.90 12.69 -10.73
CA ASP A 76 26.95 12.57 -9.70
C ASP A 76 26.37 12.41 -8.30
N LEU A 77 25.28 13.11 -7.99
CA LEU A 77 24.58 12.97 -6.71
C LEU A 77 23.96 11.59 -6.58
N ALA A 78 23.27 11.10 -7.62
CA ALA A 78 22.72 9.75 -7.64
C ALA A 78 23.83 8.69 -7.49
N ARG A 79 24.97 8.86 -8.16
CA ARG A 79 26.14 7.99 -8.03
C ARG A 79 26.66 8.00 -6.59
N ALA A 80 26.87 9.19 -6.00
CA ALA A 80 27.39 9.32 -4.65
C ALA A 80 26.46 8.65 -3.62
N ARG A 81 25.15 8.87 -3.72
CA ARG A 81 24.17 8.38 -2.74
C ARG A 81 23.77 6.91 -2.90
N LEU A 82 23.83 6.35 -4.11
CA LEU A 82 23.30 5.02 -4.40
C LEU A 82 24.36 3.94 -4.64
N THR A 83 25.64 4.34 -4.78
CA THR A 83 26.72 3.39 -5.16
C THR A 83 27.91 3.33 -4.22
N ARG A 84 28.18 4.37 -3.42
CA ARG A 84 29.30 4.34 -2.47
C ARG A 84 29.03 3.32 -1.36
N ALA A 85 30.08 2.67 -0.88
CA ALA A 85 30.00 1.62 0.14
C ALA A 85 29.40 2.12 1.47
N ASP A 86 29.73 3.35 1.84
CA ASP A 86 29.32 4.06 3.05
C ASP A 86 27.95 4.75 2.92
N ALA A 87 27.36 4.79 1.72
CA ALA A 87 26.12 5.53 1.51
C ALA A 87 24.91 4.76 2.08
N PRO A 88 24.03 5.41 2.86
CA PRO A 88 22.89 4.74 3.48
C PRO A 88 21.84 4.24 2.47
N LEU A 89 21.83 4.81 1.25
CA LEU A 89 20.93 4.41 0.17
C LEU A 89 21.61 3.52 -0.87
N ARG A 90 22.76 2.92 -0.53
CA ARG A 90 23.49 2.05 -1.45
C ARG A 90 22.65 0.86 -1.88
N ILE A 91 22.52 0.68 -3.19
CA ILE A 91 21.79 -0.46 -3.77
C ILE A 91 22.61 -1.31 -4.74
N CYS A 92 23.65 -0.76 -5.37
CA CYS A 92 24.51 -1.47 -6.32
C CYS A 92 25.75 -0.64 -6.70
N GLY A 93 26.73 -1.23 -7.39
CA GLY A 93 27.88 -0.50 -7.93
C GLY A 93 27.55 0.34 -9.17
N TRP A 94 28.43 1.26 -9.55
CA TRP A 94 28.23 2.20 -10.66
C TRP A 94 27.90 1.53 -12.02
N ARG A 95 28.59 0.42 -12.36
CA ARG A 95 28.31 -0.32 -13.59
C ARG A 95 26.85 -0.82 -13.63
N GLN A 96 26.37 -1.34 -12.52
CA GLN A 96 24.99 -1.83 -12.41
C GLN A 96 24.00 -0.66 -12.42
N LEU A 97 24.30 0.43 -11.71
CA LEU A 97 23.46 1.63 -11.75
C LEU A 97 23.26 2.13 -13.19
N ARG A 98 24.32 2.17 -14.01
CA ARG A 98 24.21 2.53 -15.43
C ARG A 98 23.30 1.58 -16.23
N LYS A 99 23.38 0.27 -15.97
CA LYS A 99 22.47 -0.71 -16.61
C LYS A 99 21.02 -0.45 -16.23
N VAL A 100 20.75 -0.20 -14.94
CA VAL A 100 19.40 0.11 -14.46
C VAL A 100 18.89 1.43 -15.02
N LEU A 101 19.74 2.47 -15.07
CA LEU A 101 19.42 3.76 -15.67
C LEU A 101 19.03 3.63 -17.15
N ARG A 102 19.74 2.78 -17.91
CA ARG A 102 19.37 2.47 -19.30
C ARG A 102 18.03 1.73 -19.38
N ALA A 103 17.81 0.74 -18.52
CA ALA A 103 16.59 -0.08 -18.55
C ALA A 103 15.31 0.69 -18.18
N GLY A 104 15.41 1.72 -17.32
CA GLY A 104 14.25 2.52 -16.94
C GLY A 104 14.04 3.80 -17.76
N GLU A 105 14.89 4.04 -18.77
CA GLU A 105 14.78 5.19 -19.69
C GLU A 105 13.43 5.16 -20.42
N GLY A 106 12.79 6.32 -20.60
CA GLY A 106 11.49 6.44 -21.26
C GLY A 106 10.30 6.07 -20.37
N THR A 107 10.45 5.10 -19.48
CA THR A 107 9.39 4.67 -18.54
C THR A 107 9.39 5.50 -17.26
N PHE A 108 10.52 5.57 -16.57
CA PHE A 108 10.64 6.18 -15.24
C PHE A 108 11.34 7.54 -15.24
N TRP A 109 12.24 7.76 -16.20
CA TRP A 109 12.99 9.00 -16.33
C TRP A 109 13.40 9.21 -17.80
N GLN A 110 13.90 10.42 -18.06
CA GLN A 110 14.76 10.72 -19.19
C GLN A 110 16.10 11.23 -18.65
N ARG A 111 17.21 11.01 -19.34
CA ARG A 111 18.52 11.51 -18.87
C ARG A 111 19.34 12.14 -19.98
N ASP A 112 20.08 13.16 -19.58
CA ASP A 112 21.16 13.75 -20.37
C ASP A 112 22.52 13.35 -19.77
N ALA A 113 23.60 14.01 -20.18
CA ALA A 113 24.95 13.73 -19.69
C ALA A 113 25.15 14.04 -18.19
N THR A 114 24.30 14.90 -17.61
CA THR A 114 24.48 15.48 -16.27
C THR A 114 23.31 15.24 -15.32
N ARG A 115 22.08 15.09 -15.86
CA ARG A 115 20.83 15.06 -15.09
C ARG A 115 19.95 13.89 -15.48
N ILE A 116 19.19 13.43 -14.49
CA ILE A 116 18.12 12.44 -14.61
C ILE A 116 16.81 13.17 -14.32
N TRP A 117 15.99 13.35 -15.35
CA TRP A 117 14.66 13.96 -15.29
C TRP A 117 13.61 12.91 -14.95
N LEU A 118 13.05 12.99 -13.75
CA LEU A 118 12.10 12.02 -13.23
C LEU A 118 10.73 12.21 -13.89
N ARG A 119 10.13 11.12 -14.37
CA ARG A 119 8.75 11.17 -14.86
C ARG A 119 7.79 11.24 -13.68
N ALA A 120 6.79 12.11 -13.83
CA ALA A 120 5.70 12.24 -12.87
C ALA A 120 4.94 10.91 -12.71
N THR A 121 4.37 10.67 -11.53
CA THR A 121 3.64 9.44 -11.17
C THR A 121 2.57 9.06 -12.21
N VAL A 122 1.84 10.03 -12.77
CA VAL A 122 0.83 9.78 -13.82
C VAL A 122 1.49 9.23 -15.09
N LYS A 123 2.60 9.81 -15.53
CA LYS A 123 3.32 9.37 -16.75
C LYS A 123 3.89 7.96 -16.57
N VAL A 124 4.43 7.67 -15.38
CA VAL A 124 4.92 6.33 -15.03
C VAL A 124 3.78 5.32 -15.01
N ALA A 125 2.64 5.67 -14.39
CA ALA A 125 1.47 4.81 -14.38
C ALA A 125 0.98 4.48 -15.80
N LEU A 126 0.90 5.48 -16.69
CA LEU A 126 0.52 5.26 -18.09
C LEU A 126 1.51 4.35 -18.82
N SER A 127 2.81 4.60 -18.69
CA SER A 127 3.84 3.75 -19.32
C SER A 127 3.84 2.31 -18.78
N LEU A 128 3.37 2.09 -17.56
CA LEU A 128 3.16 0.76 -16.99
C LEU A 128 1.76 0.18 -17.29
N GLY A 129 0.97 0.80 -18.16
CA GLY A 129 -0.37 0.34 -18.53
C GLY A 129 -1.40 0.45 -17.40
N VAL A 130 -1.14 1.26 -16.36
CA VAL A 130 -2.06 1.44 -15.24
C VAL A 130 -3.16 2.43 -15.62
N THR A 131 -4.37 1.92 -15.73
CA THR A 131 -5.55 2.68 -16.17
C THR A 131 -6.11 3.58 -15.07
N ARG A 132 -6.00 3.11 -13.83
CA ARG A 132 -6.54 3.77 -12.64
C ARG A 132 -5.79 3.30 -11.40
N LEU A 133 -5.54 4.25 -10.50
CA LEU A 133 -5.06 3.98 -9.14
C LEU A 133 -6.24 3.65 -8.24
N THR A 134 -6.28 2.42 -7.78
CA THR A 134 -7.18 1.81 -6.82
C THR A 134 -6.48 1.61 -5.46
N GLY A 135 -7.26 1.25 -4.43
CA GLY A 135 -6.73 1.17 -3.06
C GLY A 135 -6.31 2.53 -2.49
N ARG A 136 -5.64 2.51 -1.33
CA ARG A 136 -4.99 3.67 -0.71
C ARG A 136 -3.50 3.65 -1.05
N PRO A 137 -2.87 4.82 -1.25
CA PRO A 137 -1.41 4.90 -1.24
C PRO A 137 -0.87 4.44 0.12
N VAL A 138 0.34 3.91 0.15
CA VAL A 138 0.97 3.36 1.36
C VAL A 138 2.34 3.96 1.60
N GLU A 139 2.79 3.93 2.84
CA GLU A 139 4.14 4.33 3.23
C GLU A 139 5.06 3.12 3.16
N LEU A 140 5.94 3.14 2.15
CA LEU A 140 6.96 2.13 1.98
C LEU A 140 8.27 2.58 2.66
N PRO A 141 8.80 1.84 3.65
CA PRO A 141 10.03 2.22 4.32
C PRO A 141 11.22 2.16 3.35
N VAL A 142 12.09 3.17 3.43
CA VAL A 142 13.29 3.26 2.57
C VAL A 142 14.22 2.06 2.78
N THR A 143 14.27 1.51 4.00
CA THR A 143 15.01 0.29 4.34
C THR A 143 14.58 -0.92 3.51
N GLY A 144 13.28 -1.03 3.20
CA GLY A 144 12.76 -2.09 2.31
C GLY A 144 13.19 -1.91 0.85
N LEU A 145 13.49 -0.68 0.41
CA LEU A 145 13.99 -0.38 -0.92
C LEU A 145 15.50 -0.53 -1.05
N THR A 146 16.26 -0.38 0.03
CA THR A 146 17.71 -0.58 0.03
C THR A 146 18.12 -2.04 0.24
N ALA A 147 17.18 -2.89 0.64
CA ALA A 147 17.35 -4.33 0.78
C ALA A 147 17.53 -5.08 -0.57
N SER A 148 17.63 -6.41 -0.49
CA SER A 148 17.74 -7.29 -1.66
C SER A 148 16.51 -7.18 -2.57
N MET A 149 16.67 -7.51 -3.85
CA MET A 149 15.55 -7.41 -4.81
C MET A 149 14.36 -8.31 -4.44
N GLY A 150 14.60 -9.45 -3.78
CA GLY A 150 13.53 -10.30 -3.27
C GLY A 150 12.67 -9.59 -2.21
N VAL A 151 13.32 -8.87 -1.28
CA VAL A 151 12.65 -8.07 -0.26
C VAL A 151 11.87 -6.91 -0.89
N VAL A 152 12.45 -6.23 -1.87
CA VAL A 152 11.78 -5.14 -2.61
C VAL A 152 10.52 -5.65 -3.30
N ARG A 153 10.60 -6.78 -4.00
CA ARG A 153 9.45 -7.39 -4.67
C ARG A 153 8.38 -7.83 -3.67
N ALA A 154 8.77 -8.37 -2.53
CA ALA A 154 7.86 -8.73 -1.45
C ALA A 154 7.12 -7.50 -0.90
N HIS A 155 7.81 -6.37 -0.72
CA HIS A 155 7.19 -5.12 -0.31
C HIS A 155 6.27 -4.52 -1.38
N PHE A 156 6.63 -4.60 -2.66
CA PHE A 156 5.73 -4.19 -3.75
C PHE A 156 4.45 -5.01 -3.73
N TYR A 157 4.55 -6.33 -3.49
CA TYR A 157 3.39 -7.19 -3.31
C TYR A 157 2.59 -6.82 -2.04
N ALA A 158 3.24 -6.62 -0.90
CA ALA A 158 2.60 -6.28 0.37
C ALA A 158 1.88 -4.91 0.34
N SER A 159 2.33 -3.99 -0.52
CA SER A 159 1.68 -2.69 -0.73
C SER A 159 0.21 -2.84 -1.17
N PHE A 160 -0.11 -3.88 -1.94
CA PHE A 160 -1.47 -4.18 -2.38
C PHE A 160 -2.39 -4.51 -1.20
N HIS A 161 -1.95 -5.39 -0.31
CA HIS A 161 -2.74 -5.76 0.87
C HIS A 161 -2.93 -4.57 1.81
N SER A 162 -1.86 -3.79 2.02
CA SER A 162 -1.87 -2.59 2.85
C SER A 162 -2.83 -1.52 2.30
N GLY A 163 -2.85 -1.34 0.98
CA GLY A 163 -3.73 -0.37 0.31
C GLY A 163 -5.21 -0.78 0.22
N ARG A 164 -5.55 -2.05 0.48
CA ARG A 164 -6.93 -2.56 0.36
C ARG A 164 -7.80 -2.35 1.58
N GLY A 165 -7.22 -2.05 2.73
CA GLY A 165 -7.96 -1.79 3.97
C GLY A 165 -8.89 -0.58 3.86
N SER A 166 -9.98 -0.61 4.62
CA SER A 166 -10.83 0.57 4.82
C SER A 166 -10.42 1.29 6.11
N GLU A 167 -10.68 2.59 6.21
CA GLU A 167 -10.43 3.36 7.44
C GLU A 167 -11.28 2.87 8.62
N ARG A 168 -12.48 2.35 8.33
CA ARG A 168 -13.45 1.88 9.34
C ARG A 168 -13.18 0.46 9.83
N GLN A 169 -12.42 -0.33 9.08
CA GLN A 169 -12.04 -1.69 9.40
C GLN A 169 -10.60 -1.90 8.91
N PRO A 170 -9.61 -1.87 9.83
CA PRO A 170 -8.24 -2.26 9.53
C PRO A 170 -8.22 -3.77 9.28
N GLY A 171 -8.53 -4.13 8.04
CA GLY A 171 -8.54 -5.49 7.54
C GLY A 171 -8.99 -5.52 6.09
N SER A 172 -8.25 -6.27 5.26
CA SER A 172 -8.64 -6.43 3.86
C SER A 172 -9.78 -7.44 3.74
N LYS A 173 -10.68 -7.20 2.79
CA LYS A 173 -11.74 -8.14 2.45
C LYS A 173 -11.14 -9.47 1.96
N PRO A 174 -11.80 -10.60 2.22
CA PRO A 174 -11.40 -11.91 1.72
C PRO A 174 -11.02 -11.87 0.24
N ILE A 175 -9.91 -12.50 -0.13
CA ILE A 175 -9.49 -12.66 -1.51
C ILE A 175 -8.89 -14.05 -1.73
N ALA A 176 -9.32 -14.71 -2.80
CA ALA A 176 -8.76 -16.00 -3.18
C ALA A 176 -7.34 -15.83 -3.73
N ARG A 177 -6.45 -16.79 -3.44
CA ARG A 177 -5.08 -16.80 -4.00
C ARG A 177 -5.08 -16.76 -5.52
N GLU A 178 -6.04 -17.42 -6.17
CA GLU A 178 -6.18 -17.37 -7.63
C GLU A 178 -6.52 -15.97 -8.15
N THR A 179 -7.34 -15.23 -7.39
CA THR A 179 -7.59 -13.83 -7.71
C THR A 179 -6.35 -12.98 -7.48
N LEU A 180 -5.55 -13.27 -6.45
CA LEU A 180 -4.26 -12.61 -6.24
C LEU A 180 -3.29 -12.88 -7.40
N VAL A 181 -3.21 -14.09 -7.93
CA VAL A 181 -2.36 -14.41 -9.10
C VAL A 181 -2.76 -13.52 -10.26
N ARG A 182 -4.04 -13.49 -10.62
CA ARG A 182 -4.56 -12.67 -11.73
C ARG A 182 -4.34 -11.17 -11.55
N VAL A 183 -4.46 -10.65 -10.33
CA VAL A 183 -4.31 -9.21 -10.08
C VAL A 183 -2.83 -8.80 -9.98
N THR A 184 -2.00 -9.61 -9.32
CA THR A 184 -0.62 -9.25 -8.99
C THR A 184 0.39 -9.79 -10.01
N GLY A 185 0.03 -10.81 -10.79
CA GLY A 185 0.95 -11.59 -11.64
C GLY A 185 1.88 -12.53 -10.86
N VAL A 186 1.79 -12.56 -9.53
CA VAL A 186 2.70 -13.36 -8.69
C VAL A 186 2.12 -14.76 -8.48
N SER A 187 2.90 -15.80 -8.76
CA SER A 187 2.50 -17.20 -8.56
C SER A 187 2.18 -17.53 -7.10
N ARG A 188 1.38 -18.56 -6.84
CA ARG A 188 1.00 -18.97 -5.47
C ARG A 188 2.20 -19.26 -4.57
N ARG A 189 3.27 -19.85 -5.13
CA ARG A 189 4.52 -20.12 -4.40
C ARG A 189 5.21 -18.82 -3.99
N CYS A 190 5.43 -17.92 -4.95
CA CYS A 190 6.06 -16.63 -4.71
C CYS A 190 5.23 -15.74 -3.77
N GLN A 191 3.90 -15.83 -3.82
CA GLN A 191 3.02 -15.13 -2.87
C GLN A 191 3.34 -15.53 -1.43
N ARG A 192 3.44 -16.83 -1.13
CA ARG A 192 3.75 -17.32 0.24
C ARG A 192 5.13 -16.86 0.71
N GLU A 193 6.10 -16.87 -0.20
CA GLU A 193 7.45 -16.41 0.08
C GLU A 193 7.48 -14.90 0.37
N TYR A 194 6.81 -14.10 -0.46
CA TYR A 194 6.68 -12.66 -0.26
C TYR A 194 5.89 -12.31 1.00
N GLU A 195 4.84 -13.10 1.31
CA GLU A 195 4.09 -12.97 2.56
C GLU A 195 5.01 -13.16 3.77
N LYS A 196 5.88 -14.17 3.74
CA LYS A 196 6.87 -14.42 4.80
C LYS A 196 7.89 -13.29 4.90
N ILE A 197 8.47 -12.86 3.77
CA ILE A 197 9.54 -11.85 3.73
C ILE A 197 9.02 -10.47 4.17
N ALA A 198 7.86 -10.06 3.70
CA ALA A 198 7.28 -8.76 4.00
C ALA A 198 6.34 -8.77 5.22
N HIS A 199 6.33 -9.85 6.01
CA HIS A 199 5.51 -10.02 7.20
C HIS A 199 4.01 -9.74 6.95
N VAL A 200 3.48 -10.28 5.84
CA VAL A 200 2.04 -10.25 5.55
C VAL A 200 1.37 -11.39 6.29
N HIS A 201 0.47 -11.06 7.21
CA HIS A 201 -0.31 -12.02 7.96
C HIS A 201 -1.57 -12.41 7.20
N ALA A 202 -1.68 -13.69 6.86
CA ALA A 202 -2.91 -14.26 6.34
C ALA A 202 -3.82 -14.70 7.49
N GLN A 203 -5.06 -14.24 7.46
CA GLN A 203 -6.12 -14.62 8.38
C GLN A 203 -7.11 -15.51 7.66
N THR A 204 -7.30 -16.73 8.16
CA THR A 204 -8.31 -17.65 7.66
C THR A 204 -9.70 -17.14 8.01
N ASN A 205 -10.64 -17.29 7.08
CA ASN A 205 -12.01 -16.88 7.26
C ASN A 205 -12.95 -18.08 7.12
N TYR A 206 -14.02 -18.08 7.90
CA TYR A 206 -15.07 -19.09 7.88
C TYR A 206 -16.42 -18.41 7.79
N ALA A 207 -17.29 -18.90 6.92
CA ALA A 207 -18.69 -18.53 6.91
C ALA A 207 -19.48 -19.51 7.78
N ILE A 208 -20.46 -18.99 8.50
CA ILE A 208 -21.40 -19.77 9.31
C ILE A 208 -22.75 -19.72 8.63
N GLY A 209 -23.28 -20.90 8.31
CA GLY A 209 -24.58 -21.12 7.71
C GLY A 209 -25.64 -21.51 8.73
N PRO A 210 -26.74 -22.14 8.26
CA PRO A 210 -27.85 -22.53 9.12
C PRO A 210 -27.46 -23.58 10.17
N CYS A 211 -28.35 -23.77 11.14
CA CYS A 211 -28.27 -24.89 12.07
C CYS A 211 -28.22 -26.20 11.29
N LEU A 212 -27.48 -27.18 11.81
CA LEU A 212 -27.38 -28.49 11.19
C LEU A 212 -28.71 -29.24 11.30
N ASP A 213 -29.41 -29.36 10.18
CA ASP A 213 -30.51 -30.26 9.87
C ASP A 213 -30.12 -31.16 8.68
N GLY A 214 -30.79 -32.31 8.55
CA GLY A 214 -30.37 -33.35 7.60
C GLY A 214 -30.49 -32.93 6.12
N GLU A 215 -31.56 -32.21 5.78
CA GLU A 215 -31.87 -31.80 4.40
C GLU A 215 -31.00 -30.62 3.94
N THR A 216 -30.87 -29.55 4.74
CA THR A 216 -30.07 -28.38 4.36
C THR A 216 -28.57 -28.68 4.31
N ALA A 217 -28.11 -29.73 5.00
CA ALA A 217 -26.72 -30.20 4.91
C ALA A 217 -26.36 -30.74 3.53
N GLN A 218 -27.28 -31.46 2.87
CA GLN A 218 -27.03 -32.01 1.54
C GLN A 218 -26.99 -30.90 0.49
N GLU A 219 -27.99 -30.02 0.49
CA GLU A 219 -28.08 -28.89 -0.45
C GLU A 219 -26.83 -27.99 -0.39
N LEU A 220 -26.42 -27.60 0.82
CA LEU A 220 -25.22 -26.78 1.00
C LEU A 220 -23.92 -27.51 0.63
N ALA A 221 -23.86 -28.84 0.78
CA ALA A 221 -22.71 -29.62 0.35
C ALA A 221 -22.56 -29.62 -1.18
N TRP A 222 -23.68 -29.63 -1.92
CA TRP A 222 -23.66 -29.48 -3.38
C TRP A 222 -23.15 -28.11 -3.81
N GLU A 223 -23.57 -27.04 -3.13
CA GLU A 223 -23.20 -25.67 -3.51
C GLU A 223 -21.76 -25.28 -3.11
N GLN A 224 -21.36 -25.62 -1.88
CA GLN A 224 -20.07 -25.18 -1.30
C GLN A 224 -18.97 -26.23 -1.51
N GLY A 225 -19.34 -27.46 -1.84
CA GLY A 225 -18.42 -28.57 -2.08
C GLY A 225 -17.65 -29.00 -0.83
N GLN A 226 -16.41 -29.44 -1.03
CA GLN A 226 -15.54 -30.03 0.00
C GLN A 226 -15.12 -29.07 1.14
N ALA A 227 -15.46 -27.78 1.05
CA ALA A 227 -15.12 -26.80 2.07
C ALA A 227 -16.10 -26.80 3.26
N LEU A 228 -17.18 -27.58 3.21
CA LEU A 228 -18.21 -27.65 4.23
C LEU A 228 -17.79 -28.55 5.40
N PHE A 229 -18.00 -28.08 6.63
CA PHE A 229 -17.76 -28.84 7.86
C PHE A 229 -18.76 -28.45 8.95
N THR A 230 -18.90 -29.28 9.97
CA THR A 230 -19.76 -28.98 11.12
C THR A 230 -19.02 -28.16 12.17
N LEU A 231 -19.57 -27.01 12.54
CA LEU A 231 -19.11 -26.19 13.66
C LEU A 231 -20.01 -26.40 14.88
N LYS A 232 -19.44 -26.80 16.02
CA LYS A 232 -20.16 -26.89 17.29
C LYS A 232 -19.88 -25.66 18.14
N ASP A 233 -20.90 -24.86 18.39
CA ASP A 233 -20.79 -23.63 19.17
C ASP A 233 -20.89 -23.92 20.67
N TYR A 234 -19.77 -24.26 21.30
CA TYR A 234 -19.72 -24.57 22.73
C TYR A 234 -20.11 -23.40 23.64
N ARG A 235 -19.97 -22.16 23.17
CA ARG A 235 -20.11 -20.95 23.99
C ARG A 235 -21.42 -20.19 23.73
N GLY A 236 -22.16 -20.55 22.69
CA GLY A 236 -23.42 -19.89 22.33
C GLY A 236 -23.19 -18.52 21.69
N TYR A 237 -22.08 -18.32 20.98
CA TYR A 237 -21.81 -17.06 20.27
C TYR A 237 -22.70 -16.85 19.04
N GLN A 238 -23.22 -17.93 18.46
CA GLN A 238 -24.04 -17.94 17.25
C GLN A 238 -25.53 -18.19 17.56
N GLY A 239 -25.83 -18.63 18.79
CA GLY A 239 -27.18 -18.99 19.22
C GLY A 239 -27.15 -19.83 20.49
N ARG A 240 -27.93 -20.92 20.52
CA ARG A 240 -27.99 -21.80 21.71
C ARG A 240 -26.65 -22.47 21.99
N ARG A 241 -26.27 -22.57 23.26
CA ARG A 241 -25.04 -23.24 23.69
C ARG A 241 -25.05 -24.70 23.23
N ARG A 242 -23.93 -25.15 22.65
CA ARG A 242 -23.71 -26.49 22.06
C ARG A 242 -24.50 -26.77 20.78
N GLN A 243 -25.13 -25.77 20.17
CA GLN A 243 -25.76 -25.92 18.86
C GLN A 243 -24.71 -26.23 17.78
N ARG A 244 -25.11 -27.03 16.79
CA ARG A 244 -24.28 -27.37 15.62
C ARG A 244 -24.76 -26.55 14.42
N TYR A 245 -23.81 -26.01 13.69
CA TYR A 245 -24.02 -25.22 12.46
C TYR A 245 -23.21 -25.83 11.33
N LEU A 246 -23.68 -25.61 10.11
CA LEU A 246 -22.88 -25.81 8.92
C LEU A 246 -21.96 -24.61 8.72
N ALA A 247 -20.69 -24.85 8.43
CA ALA A 247 -19.71 -23.81 8.19
C ALA A 247 -18.82 -24.18 7.01
N TRP A 248 -18.28 -23.18 6.32
CA TRP A 248 -17.35 -23.41 5.22
C TRP A 248 -16.21 -22.40 5.20
N GLN A 249 -15.07 -22.81 4.65
CA GLN A 249 -13.90 -21.95 4.54
C GLN A 249 -14.11 -20.89 3.44
N LEU A 250 -13.95 -19.62 3.82
CA LEU A 250 -13.86 -18.49 2.90
C LEU A 250 -12.40 -18.22 2.52
N PRO A 251 -12.16 -17.47 1.43
CA PRO A 251 -10.82 -16.99 1.12
C PRO A 251 -10.21 -16.18 2.28
N ASN A 252 -8.88 -16.16 2.35
CA ASN A 252 -8.19 -15.48 3.44
C ASN A 252 -8.26 -13.95 3.31
N SER A 253 -8.21 -13.29 4.46
CA SER A 253 -7.91 -11.87 4.57
C SER A 253 -6.41 -11.71 4.77
N TYR A 254 -5.84 -10.62 4.27
CA TYR A 254 -4.40 -10.38 4.35
C TYR A 254 -4.13 -9.02 4.98
N HIS A 255 -3.24 -9.00 5.97
CA HIS A 255 -2.83 -7.80 6.70
C HIS A 255 -1.35 -7.60 6.47
N ALA A 256 -0.97 -6.45 5.93
CA ALA A 256 0.41 -6.14 5.58
C ALA A 256 0.90 -4.94 6.39
N PRO A 257 2.22 -4.77 6.57
CA PRO A 257 2.77 -3.88 7.58
C PRO A 257 2.80 -2.40 7.18
N HIS A 258 2.42 -2.04 5.93
CA HIS A 258 2.57 -0.66 5.47
C HIS A 258 1.41 0.22 5.91
N ALA A 259 1.74 1.39 6.46
CA ALA A 259 0.74 2.36 6.87
C ALA A 259 0.01 2.93 5.64
N PRO A 260 -1.34 2.89 5.59
CA PRO A 260 -2.09 3.46 4.48
C PRO A 260 -2.21 4.98 4.64
N ARG A 261 -1.87 5.74 3.58
CA ARG A 261 -2.06 7.19 3.53
C ARG A 261 -3.48 7.59 3.09
N GLY A 262 -3.82 8.86 3.29
CA GLY A 262 -5.05 9.45 2.78
C GLY A 262 -5.11 9.47 1.25
N ARG A 263 -6.32 9.50 0.68
CA ARG A 263 -6.53 9.47 -0.79
C ARG A 263 -6.41 10.83 -1.48
N GLY A 264 -5.99 11.89 -0.78
CA GLY A 264 -6.16 13.29 -1.22
C GLY A 264 -5.77 13.55 -2.68
N ARG A 265 -4.51 13.26 -3.07
CA ARG A 265 -4.04 13.48 -4.44
C ARG A 265 -4.51 12.42 -5.45
N GLN A 266 -4.96 11.26 -4.99
CA GLN A 266 -5.32 10.12 -5.86
C GLN A 266 -6.50 10.44 -6.78
N LYS A 267 -7.50 11.22 -6.32
CA LYS A 267 -8.62 11.66 -7.17
C LYS A 267 -8.13 12.50 -8.35
N HIS A 268 -7.21 13.42 -8.10
CA HIS A 268 -6.61 14.27 -9.12
C HIS A 268 -5.75 13.44 -10.09
N LEU A 269 -4.91 12.52 -9.58
CA LEU A 269 -4.12 11.61 -10.43
C LEU A 269 -5.01 10.76 -11.34
N ASN A 270 -6.09 10.19 -10.81
CA ASN A 270 -7.05 9.40 -11.61
C ASN A 270 -7.76 10.24 -12.66
N ARG A 271 -8.08 11.51 -12.38
CA ARG A 271 -8.63 12.44 -13.39
C ARG A 271 -7.62 12.66 -14.52
N ARG A 272 -6.35 12.86 -14.19
CA ARG A 272 -5.28 13.03 -15.19
C ARG A 272 -5.04 11.76 -16.01
N LEU A 273 -5.09 10.58 -15.38
CA LEU A 273 -5.00 9.29 -16.08
C LEU A 273 -6.15 9.13 -17.08
N LYS A 274 -7.37 9.45 -16.68
CA LYS A 274 -8.54 9.41 -17.55
C LYS A 274 -8.38 10.35 -18.76
N LEU A 275 -7.97 11.60 -18.53
CA LEU A 275 -7.78 12.58 -19.60
C LEU A 275 -6.66 12.19 -20.56
N ALA A 276 -5.52 11.70 -20.04
CA ALA A 276 -4.41 11.27 -20.87
C ALA A 276 -4.81 10.11 -21.79
N ARG A 277 -5.54 9.12 -21.26
CA ARG A 277 -6.08 8.02 -22.05
C ARG A 277 -7.03 8.49 -23.14
N GLN A 278 -7.98 9.38 -22.80
CA GLN A 278 -8.89 9.94 -23.80
C GLN A 278 -8.13 10.67 -24.93
N GLN A 279 -7.01 11.33 -24.62
CA GLN A 279 -6.17 11.96 -25.63
C GLN A 279 -5.43 10.96 -26.51
N ASP A 280 -4.93 9.86 -25.94
CA ASP A 280 -4.30 8.78 -26.71
C ASP A 280 -5.34 8.06 -27.58
N ASP A 281 -6.51 7.73 -27.02
CA ASP A 281 -7.63 7.14 -27.76
C ASP A 281 -8.05 8.04 -28.93
N LEU A 282 -8.18 9.36 -28.72
CA LEU A 282 -8.50 10.34 -29.77
C LEU A 282 -7.42 10.49 -30.84
N ARG A 283 -6.15 10.20 -30.51
CA ARG A 283 -5.06 10.17 -31.49
C ARG A 283 -5.09 8.92 -32.34
N GLU A 284 -5.46 7.78 -31.74
CA GLU A 284 -5.59 6.49 -32.43
C GLU A 284 -6.89 6.38 -33.24
N THR A 285 -8.00 6.96 -32.78
CA THR A 285 -9.32 6.92 -33.46
C THR A 285 -9.49 7.95 -34.58
N ARG A 286 -8.44 8.66 -35.00
CA ARG A 286 -8.50 9.42 -36.26
C ARG A 286 -8.54 8.55 -37.53
N ASP A 287 -8.23 7.25 -37.42
CA ASP A 287 -8.25 6.31 -38.55
C ASP A 287 -9.23 5.12 -38.42
N ALA A 288 -10.09 5.08 -37.40
CA ALA A 288 -11.10 4.02 -37.28
C ALA A 288 -12.38 4.52 -36.62
N GLY A 289 -13.50 4.33 -37.33
CA GLY A 289 -14.83 4.74 -36.91
C GLY A 289 -15.28 4.13 -35.57
N ASN A 290 -16.12 4.92 -34.88
CA ASN A 290 -16.75 4.63 -33.59
C ASN A 290 -17.45 3.26 -33.54
N VAL A 291 -16.84 2.25 -32.93
CA VAL A 291 -17.57 1.15 -32.31
C VAL A 291 -16.78 0.68 -31.08
N ALA A 292 -17.48 0.41 -29.97
CA ALA A 292 -17.01 -0.36 -28.80
C ALA A 292 -16.41 0.36 -27.56
N ALA A 293 -16.90 1.55 -27.17
CA ALA A 293 -16.54 2.15 -25.86
C ALA A 293 -17.63 2.05 -24.77
N ALA A 294 -18.70 1.27 -24.97
CA ALA A 294 -19.85 1.22 -24.05
C ALA A 294 -19.92 -0.05 -23.17
N GLU A 295 -19.22 -1.13 -23.49
CA GLU A 295 -19.49 -2.43 -22.85
C GLU A 295 -18.58 -2.79 -21.65
N GLU A 296 -17.38 -2.23 -21.54
CA GLU A 296 -16.47 -2.59 -20.42
C GLU A 296 -16.79 -1.87 -19.09
N GLY A 297 -17.71 -0.90 -19.10
CA GLY A 297 -18.00 -0.03 -17.95
C GLY A 297 -18.96 -0.62 -16.91
N MET A 298 -19.69 -1.70 -17.21
CA MET A 298 -20.88 -2.07 -16.42
C MET A 298 -21.06 -3.55 -16.11
N ALA A 299 -20.00 -4.37 -16.22
CA ALA A 299 -19.90 -5.55 -15.37
C ALA A 299 -19.64 -5.08 -13.93
N ALA A 300 -20.67 -4.52 -13.29
CA ALA A 300 -20.66 -4.16 -11.88
C ALA A 300 -20.23 -5.41 -11.10
N ARG A 301 -18.94 -5.50 -10.78
CA ARG A 301 -18.35 -6.61 -10.03
C ARG A 301 -19.24 -6.86 -8.83
N ARG A 302 -20.00 -7.96 -8.87
CA ARG A 302 -20.95 -8.33 -7.82
C ARG A 302 -20.17 -8.47 -6.53
N ARG A 303 -20.28 -7.47 -5.67
CA ARG A 303 -19.56 -7.43 -4.39
C ARG A 303 -20.16 -8.50 -3.50
N ARG A 304 -19.34 -9.48 -3.11
CA ARG A 304 -19.75 -10.55 -2.19
C ARG A 304 -19.49 -10.21 -0.72
N TYR A 305 -18.45 -9.43 -0.43
CA TYR A 305 -18.01 -9.14 0.94
C TYR A 305 -18.32 -7.69 1.33
N TYR A 306 -19.05 -7.52 2.42
CA TYR A 306 -19.53 -6.26 2.97
C TYR A 306 -18.95 -6.03 4.36
N ASP A 307 -18.89 -4.75 4.74
CA ASP A 307 -18.25 -4.35 6.00
C ASP A 307 -19.21 -4.50 7.19
N ARG A 308 -20.54 -4.52 6.93
CA ARG A 308 -21.62 -4.65 7.93
C ARG A 308 -22.85 -5.36 7.35
N GLY A 309 -23.63 -6.03 8.21
CA GLY A 309 -24.84 -6.75 7.82
C GLY A 309 -25.88 -5.90 7.11
N ALA A 310 -26.15 -4.68 7.57
CA ALA A 310 -27.12 -3.78 6.91
C ALA A 310 -26.73 -3.39 5.48
N ALA A 311 -25.43 -3.39 5.14
CA ALA A 311 -24.98 -3.16 3.76
C ALA A 311 -25.12 -4.44 2.92
N ALA A 312 -24.85 -5.60 3.52
CA ALA A 312 -25.06 -6.90 2.88
C ALA A 312 -26.54 -7.13 2.56
N ALA A 313 -27.43 -6.92 3.54
CA ALA A 313 -28.88 -7.05 3.37
C ALA A 313 -29.41 -6.15 2.25
N ARG A 314 -29.04 -4.86 2.23
CA ARG A 314 -29.42 -3.94 1.15
C ARG A 314 -28.93 -4.38 -0.22
N ALA A 315 -27.75 -4.97 -0.31
CA ALA A 315 -27.23 -5.48 -1.57
C ALA A 315 -27.95 -6.76 -2.00
N PHE A 316 -28.25 -7.65 -1.05
CA PHE A 316 -29.02 -8.87 -1.27
C PHE A 316 -30.44 -8.57 -1.76
N SER A 317 -31.14 -7.59 -1.17
CA SER A 317 -32.47 -7.17 -1.64
C SER A 317 -32.48 -6.71 -3.11
N ARG A 318 -31.36 -6.17 -3.60
CA ARG A 318 -31.20 -5.79 -5.02
C ARG A 318 -30.83 -6.97 -5.91
N GLN A 319 -30.27 -8.03 -5.34
CA GLN A 319 -29.72 -9.19 -6.05
C GLN A 319 -29.91 -10.47 -5.21
N PRO A 320 -31.15 -10.99 -5.09
CA PRO A 320 -31.44 -12.10 -4.19
C PRO A 320 -30.73 -13.40 -4.59
N LYS A 321 -30.28 -13.52 -5.85
CA LYS A 321 -29.58 -14.71 -6.37
C LYS A 321 -28.10 -14.82 -5.95
N ALA A 322 -27.54 -13.88 -5.19
CA ALA A 322 -26.12 -13.87 -4.85
C ALA A 322 -25.88 -14.02 -3.34
N THR A 323 -25.05 -14.97 -2.94
CA THR A 323 -24.61 -15.07 -1.55
C THR A 323 -23.75 -13.87 -1.16
N VAL A 324 -24.13 -13.19 -0.09
CA VAL A 324 -23.41 -12.04 0.45
C VAL A 324 -22.91 -12.33 1.86
N TYR A 325 -21.74 -11.79 2.19
CA TYR A 325 -21.03 -12.05 3.43
C TYR A 325 -20.67 -10.76 4.16
N TRP A 326 -20.68 -10.78 5.49
CA TRP A 326 -20.16 -9.69 6.33
C TRP A 326 -19.51 -10.25 7.61
N PRO A 327 -18.53 -9.54 8.20
CA PRO A 327 -17.86 -10.00 9.41
C PRO A 327 -18.80 -9.96 10.62
N GLY A 328 -18.63 -10.90 11.54
CA GLY A 328 -19.38 -10.88 12.79
C GLY A 328 -18.96 -9.75 13.72
N GLY A 329 -19.95 -9.11 14.35
CA GLY A 329 -19.76 -7.86 15.10
C GLY A 329 -19.18 -7.98 16.51
N GLY A 330 -18.92 -9.19 17.03
CA GLY A 330 -18.38 -9.32 18.39
C GLY A 330 -16.87 -9.11 18.42
N GLY A 331 -16.43 -8.17 19.27
CA GLY A 331 -15.04 -7.73 19.37
C GLY A 331 -14.05 -8.75 19.94
N GLY A 332 -14.46 -10.00 20.18
CA GLY A 332 -13.56 -11.04 20.69
C GLY A 332 -12.57 -11.51 19.63
N ALA A 333 -11.32 -11.78 20.04
CA ALA A 333 -10.30 -12.39 19.16
C ALA A 333 -10.80 -13.71 18.53
N ALA A 334 -11.63 -14.47 19.25
CA ALA A 334 -12.25 -15.71 18.76
C ALA A 334 -13.26 -15.49 17.62
N GLN A 335 -13.79 -14.28 17.43
CA GLN A 335 -14.71 -13.95 16.32
C GLN A 335 -14.00 -13.34 15.12
N ARG A 336 -12.70 -13.05 15.23
CA ARG A 336 -11.91 -12.57 14.08
C ARG A 336 -11.82 -13.70 13.06
N GLY A 337 -12.42 -13.47 11.89
CA GLY A 337 -12.44 -14.44 10.79
C GLY A 337 -13.75 -15.19 10.68
N MET A 338 -14.73 -14.96 11.56
CA MET A 338 -16.09 -15.46 11.38
C MET A 338 -16.91 -14.47 10.53
N TRP A 339 -17.56 -15.00 9.51
CA TRP A 339 -18.42 -14.28 8.59
C TRP A 339 -19.83 -14.87 8.63
N TYR A 340 -20.81 -13.99 8.59
CA TYR A 340 -22.20 -14.36 8.38
C TYR A 340 -22.51 -14.35 6.89
N ALA A 341 -23.46 -15.20 6.48
CA ALA A 341 -23.91 -15.30 5.11
C ALA A 341 -25.42 -15.04 5.02
N LEU A 342 -25.84 -14.34 3.96
CA LEU A 342 -27.21 -14.35 3.45
C LEU A 342 -27.13 -15.06 2.10
N ALA A 343 -27.72 -16.25 2.04
CA ALA A 343 -27.83 -17.05 0.83
C ALA A 343 -29.21 -16.84 0.20
N ALA A 344 -29.29 -17.06 -1.12
CA ALA A 344 -30.58 -17.13 -1.80
C ALA A 344 -31.38 -18.29 -1.20
N ALA A 345 -32.62 -18.05 -0.77
CA ALA A 345 -33.54 -19.15 -0.53
C ALA A 345 -33.89 -19.73 -1.91
N HIS A 346 -33.73 -21.04 -2.08
CA HIS A 346 -34.31 -21.74 -3.23
C HIS A 346 -35.83 -21.71 -3.05
N ALA A 347 -36.52 -21.15 -4.05
CA ALA A 347 -37.96 -21.21 -4.18
C ALA A 347 -38.32 -22.29 -5.19
#